data_AF-A0A0W1EUT6-F1
#
_entry.id   AF-A0A0W1EUT6-F1
#
_cell.length_a   1.000
_cell.length_b   1.000
_cell.length_c   1.000
_cell.angle_alpha   90.00
_cell.angle_beta   90.00
_cell.angle_gamma   90.00
#
_symmetry.space_group_name_H-M   'P 1'
#
loop_
_entity.id
_entity.type
_entity.pdbx_description
1 polymer ?
#
loop_
_entity_poly.entity_id
_entity_poly.type
_entity_poly.pdbx_seq_one_letter_code
_entity_poly.pdbx_strand_id
1 'polypeptide(L)' 'MDEDALFAVGTVLAAIGGLLERKGVCTTTEFAETLGGVALMTAESGEQYRNRAAYVGSWAQMVRAAAEHAGGAREH' A
#
# COMPACT_ATOMS: atom_id res chain seq x y z
N MET A 1 -9.70 -13.25 5.26
CA MET A 1 -9.56 -12.10 6.17
C MET A 1 -10.84 -11.32 6.07
N ASP A 2 -11.36 -10.81 7.17
CA ASP A 2 -12.51 -9.89 7.16
C ASP A 2 -12.16 -8.67 6.29
N GLU A 3 -13.09 -8.25 5.45
CA GLU A 3 -12.93 -7.12 4.54
C GLU A 3 -12.65 -5.82 5.32
N ASP A 4 -13.30 -5.66 6.48
CA ASP A 4 -13.09 -4.52 7.37
C ASP A 4 -11.65 -4.48 7.91
N ALA A 5 -11.09 -5.65 8.25
CA ALA A 5 -9.71 -5.74 8.71
C ALA A 5 -8.72 -5.41 7.58
N LEU A 6 -9.01 -5.82 6.35
CA LEU A 6 -8.19 -5.48 5.19
C LEU A 6 -8.18 -3.98 4.91
N PHE A 7 -9.35 -3.32 4.97
CA PHE A 7 -9.47 -1.87 4.81
C PHE A 7 -8.82 -1.10 5.96
N ALA A 8 -8.97 -1.56 7.21
CA ALA A 8 -8.32 -0.95 8.37
C ALA A 8 -6.80 -0.97 8.22
N VAL A 9 -6.21 -2.09 7.82
CA VAL A 9 -4.77 -2.19 7.56
C VAL A 9 -4.36 -1.29 6.39
N GLY A 10 -5.11 -1.28 5.29
CA GLY A 10 -4.86 -0.39 4.15
C GLY A 10 -4.86 1.09 4.55
N THR A 11 -5.79 1.50 5.40
CA THR A 11 -5.91 2.88 5.91
C THR A 11 -4.70 3.27 6.76
N VAL A 12 -4.27 2.38 7.66
CA VAL A 12 -3.07 2.60 8.48
C VAL A 12 -1.83 2.72 7.59
N LEU A 13 -1.69 1.86 6.57
CA LEU A 13 -0.57 1.92 5.63
C LEU A 13 -0.57 3.24 4.83
N ALA A 14 -1.72 3.72 4.38
CA ALA A 14 -1.83 5.01 3.70
C ALA A 14 -1.39 6.17 4.61
N ALA A 15 -1.82 6.15 5.89
CA ALA A 15 -1.40 7.14 6.88
C ALA A 15 0.12 7.10 7.15
N ILE A 16 0.72 5.90 7.17
CA ILE A 16 2.17 5.70 7.28
C ILE A 16 2.88 6.28 6.05
N GLY A 17 2.40 6.00 4.84
CA GLY A 17 2.97 6.54 3.60
C GLY A 17 3.04 8.08 3.63
N GLY A 18 1.93 8.73 3.98
CA GLY A 18 1.92 10.19 4.13
C GLY A 18 2.84 10.70 5.25
N LEU A 19 3.03 9.94 6.34
CA LEU A 19 3.99 10.30 7.39
C LEU A 19 5.45 10.19 6.91
N LEU A 20 5.79 9.13 6.16
CA LEU A 20 7.12 8.92 5.60
C LEU A 20 7.47 10.02 4.59
N GLU A 21 6.50 10.42 3.76
CA GLU A 21 6.66 11.50 2.79
C GLU A 21 6.90 12.84 3.47
N ARG A 22 6.12 13.18 4.52
CA ARG A 22 6.36 14.41 5.31
C ARG A 22 7.74 14.43 5.97
N LYS A 23 8.33 13.27 6.25
CA LYS A 23 9.67 13.15 6.83
C LYS A 23 10.79 13.10 5.77
N GLY A 24 10.45 13.12 4.48
CA GLY A 24 11.40 13.03 3.38
C GLY A 24 12.08 11.66 3.27
N VAL A 25 11.46 10.60 3.80
CA VAL A 25 12.02 9.23 3.74
C VAL A 25 11.77 8.60 2.37
N CYS A 26 10.52 8.64 1.91
CA CYS A 26 10.10 8.26 0.57
C CYS A 26 8.73 8.90 0.27
N THR A 27 8.38 9.02 -1.00
CA THR A 27 7.04 9.41 -1.43
C THR A 27 6.02 8.33 -1.12
N THR A 28 4.75 8.72 -0.94
CA THR A 28 3.66 7.74 -0.75
C THR A 28 3.54 6.77 -1.94
N THR A 29 3.88 7.23 -3.15
CA THR A 29 3.94 6.40 -4.36
C THR A 29 5.06 5.34 -4.30
N GLU A 30 6.29 5.72 -3.93
CA GLU A 30 7.40 4.77 -3.75
C GLU A 30 7.08 3.72 -2.67
N PHE A 31 6.37 4.14 -1.62
CA PHE A 31 5.90 3.22 -0.58
C PHE A 31 4.87 2.22 -1.13
N ALA A 32 3.91 2.67 -1.94
CA ALA A 32 2.95 1.78 -2.60
C ALA A 32 3.63 0.78 -3.55
N GLU A 33 4.63 1.23 -4.33
CA GLU A 33 5.41 0.37 -5.22
C GLU A 33 6.21 -0.67 -4.45
N THR A 34 6.80 -0.29 -3.33
CA THR A 34 7.49 -1.22 -2.43
C THR A 34 6.55 -2.32 -1.94
N LEU A 35 5.33 -1.97 -1.51
CA LEU A 35 4.32 -2.96 -1.12
C LEU A 35 3.93 -3.88 -2.29
N GLY A 36 3.83 -3.34 -3.51
CA GLY A 36 3.62 -4.14 -4.72
C GLY A 36 4.74 -5.14 -4.97
N GLY A 37 6.00 -4.73 -4.77
CA GLY A 37 7.16 -5.62 -4.83
C GLY A 37 7.10 -6.74 -3.78
N VAL A 38 6.72 -6.41 -2.55
CA VAL A 38 6.52 -7.41 -1.47
C VAL A 38 5.41 -8.40 -1.83
N ALA A 39 4.30 -7.93 -2.44
CA ALA A 39 3.24 -8.81 -2.91
C ALA A 39 3.76 -9.82 -3.95
N LEU A 40 4.55 -9.35 -4.92
CA LEU A 40 5.17 -10.20 -5.95
C LEU A 40 6.10 -11.25 -5.32
N MET A 41 7.04 -10.82 -4.48
CA MET A 41 7.97 -11.73 -3.78
C MET A 41 7.24 -12.76 -2.92
N THR A 42 6.13 -12.36 -2.30
CA THR A 42 5.27 -13.26 -1.51
C THR A 42 4.60 -14.30 -2.40
N ALA A 43 4.14 -13.93 -3.60
CA ALA A 43 3.55 -14.87 -4.56
C ALA A 43 4.59 -15.88 -5.08
N GLU A 44 5.82 -15.42 -5.33
CA GLU A 44 6.93 -16.25 -5.81
C GLU A 44 7.44 -17.24 -4.74
N SER A 45 7.18 -16.98 -3.47
CA SER A 45 7.62 -17.83 -2.35
C SER A 45 6.85 -19.16 -2.25
N GLY A 46 5.81 -19.38 -3.06
CA GLY A 46 5.07 -20.64 -3.15
C GLY A 46 3.55 -20.48 -3.16
N GLU A 47 2.83 -21.48 -3.70
CA GLU A 47 1.37 -21.43 -3.84
C GLU A 47 0.63 -21.18 -2.53
N GLN A 48 1.16 -21.69 -1.42
CA GLN A 48 0.61 -21.50 -0.08
C GLN A 48 0.51 -20.03 0.36
N TYR A 49 1.24 -19.12 -0.32
CA TYR A 49 1.26 -17.70 0.00
C TYR A 49 0.41 -16.83 -0.94
N ARG A 50 -0.23 -17.39 -1.97
CA ARG A 50 -1.04 -16.61 -2.95
C ARG A 50 -2.05 -15.68 -2.30
N ASN A 51 -2.79 -16.16 -1.29
CA ASN A 51 -3.78 -15.32 -0.60
C ASN A 51 -3.13 -14.16 0.17
N ARG A 52 -1.94 -14.37 0.74
CA ARG A 52 -1.19 -13.30 1.42
C ARG A 52 -0.68 -12.28 0.42
N ALA A 53 -0.15 -12.74 -0.71
CA ALA A 53 0.27 -11.87 -1.80
C ALA A 53 -0.88 -11.00 -2.32
N ALA A 54 -2.07 -11.58 -2.48
CA ALA A 54 -3.27 -10.84 -2.88
C ALA A 54 -3.62 -9.73 -1.87
N TYR A 55 -3.59 -10.03 -0.56
CA TYR A 55 -3.84 -9.01 0.48
C TYR A 55 -2.82 -7.87 0.46
N VAL A 56 -1.53 -8.19 0.35
CA VAL A 56 -0.47 -7.19 0.25
C VAL A 56 -0.64 -6.35 -1.02
N GLY A 57 -1.01 -6.97 -2.14
CA GLY A 57 -1.32 -6.27 -3.38
C GLY A 57 -2.51 -5.31 -3.24
N SER A 58 -3.58 -5.71 -2.57
CA SER A 58 -4.71 -4.83 -2.27
C SER A 58 -4.31 -3.63 -1.41
N TRP A 59 -3.44 -3.83 -0.41
CA TRP A 59 -2.88 -2.73 0.38
C TRP A 59 -2.05 -1.77 -0.46
N ALA A 60 -1.21 -2.27 -1.37
CA ALA A 60 -0.43 -1.44 -2.29
C ALA A 60 -1.34 -0.53 -3.14
N GLN A 61 -2.46 -1.07 -3.66
CA GLN A 61 -3.42 -0.29 -4.44
C GLN A 61 -4.13 0.78 -3.60
N MET A 62 -4.50 0.47 -2.36
CA MET A 62 -5.11 1.46 -1.46
C MET A 62 -4.15 2.61 -1.12
N VAL A 63 -2.87 2.30 -0.86
CA VAL A 63 -1.85 3.33 -0.61
C VAL A 63 -1.62 4.19 -1.86
N ARG A 64 -1.59 3.57 -3.05
CA ARG A 64 -1.49 4.31 -4.32
C ARG A 64 -2.66 5.25 -4.53
N ALA A 65 -3.90 4.79 -4.31
CA ALA A 65 -5.08 5.62 -4.40
C ALA A 65 -5.02 6.81 -3.42
N ALA A 66 -4.51 6.61 -2.20
CA ALA A 66 -4.29 7.68 -1.24
C ALA A 66 -3.24 8.69 -1.70
N ALA A 67 -2.16 8.23 -2.35
CA ALA A 67 -1.14 9.09 -2.94
C ALA A 67 -1.71 9.98 -4.06
N GLU A 68 -2.52 9.39 -4.95
CA GLU A 68 -3.18 10.09 -6.05
C GLU A 68 -4.16 11.15 -5.54
N HIS A 69 -4.94 10.83 -4.49
CA HIS A 69 -5.87 11.78 -3.87
C HIS A 69 -5.15 12.95 -3.18
N ALA A 70 -4.02 12.68 -2.52
CA ALA A 70 -3.20 13.72 -1.90
C ALA A 70 -2.51 14.63 -2.94
N GLY A 71 -2.15 14.09 -4.10
CA GLY A 71 -1.61 14.84 -5.24
C GLY A 71 -2.65 15.77 -5.86
N GLY A 72 -3.86 15.29 -6.11
CA GLY A 72 -4.96 16.09 -6.67
C GLY A 72 -5.44 17.22 -5.74
N ALA A 73 -5.33 17.05 -4.41
CA ALA A 73 -5.63 18.10 -3.44
C ALA A 73 -4.59 19.24 -3.40
N ARG A 74 -3.42 19.06 -4.02
CA ARG A 74 -2.33 20.06 -4.05
C ARG A 74 -2.39 21.00 -5.25
N GLU A 75 -3.23 20.69 -6.25
CA GLU A 75 -3.36 21.45 -7.51
C GLU A 75 -4.60 22.38 -7.55
N HIS A 76 -5.34 22.50 -6.44
CA HIS A 76 -6.47 23.42 -6.26
C HIS A 76 -6.26 24.34 -5.05
#